data_AF-A0A924UI70-F1
#
_entry.id   AF-A0A924UI70-F1
#
_cell.length_a   1.000
_cell.length_b   1.000
_cell.length_c   1.000
_cell.angle_alpha   90.00
_cell.angle_beta   90.00
_cell.angle_gamma   90.00
#
_symmetry.space_group_name_H-M   'P 1'
#
loop_
_entity.id
_entity.type
_entity.pdbx_description
1 polymer ?
#
loop_
_entity_poly.entity_id
_entity_poly.type
_entity_poly.pdbx_seq_one_letter_code
_entity_poly.pdbx_strand_id
1 'polypeptide(L)'
;MSCQSMSTNSDGSPTKDLVDPKYSLAKDRSEFEQLRESIPSNTRRANDEKAFTAEIMGAVKYEPDVVRDKMNHLVQKKRELFNKDMTKKREEFNKNERKNREQFTKQLEEERKDFSGRKADREKRASFYDDQDEKRREFSAEQKDKRESFEADVREERKNFEDYLKEKNDEFQVELKQYRLRWNEKNKTESQ
;
A
#
# COMPACT_ATOMS: atom_id res chain seq x y z
N MET A 1 -15.67 -48.90 41.01
CA MET A 1 -15.34 -47.48 40.78
C MET A 1 -13.93 -47.40 40.22
N SER A 2 -13.80 -46.69 39.10
CA SER A 2 -12.61 -46.08 38.50
C SER A 2 -11.37 -46.94 38.19
N CYS A 3 -11.26 -47.32 36.92
CA CYS A 3 -9.98 -47.51 36.24
C CYS A 3 -9.38 -46.13 35.95
N GLN A 4 -8.19 -45.83 36.48
CA GLN A 4 -7.38 -44.72 35.97
C GLN A 4 -6.53 -45.23 34.81
N SER A 5 -6.95 -44.86 33.59
CA SER A 5 -6.13 -44.95 32.39
C SER A 5 -5.31 -43.66 32.26
N MET A 6 -4.00 -43.74 32.45
CA MET A 6 -3.07 -42.84 31.78
C MET A 6 -2.09 -43.70 31.00
N SER A 7 -2.46 -43.97 29.76
CA SER A 7 -1.56 -44.49 28.74
C SER A 7 -1.34 -43.37 27.73
N THR A 8 -0.11 -42.91 27.65
CA THR A 8 0.41 -41.98 26.66
C THR A 8 0.36 -42.63 25.27
N ASN A 9 -0.51 -42.12 24.40
CA ASN A 9 -0.44 -42.34 22.96
C ASN A 9 -0.13 -40.97 22.32
N SER A 10 0.70 -40.80 21.31
CA SER A 10 1.60 -41.67 20.56
C SER A 10 2.22 -40.77 19.49
N ASP A 11 3.51 -40.91 19.27
CA ASP A 11 4.17 -40.85 17.97
C ASP A 11 3.94 -39.63 17.07
N GLY A 12 4.95 -38.76 17.07
CA GLY A 12 5.31 -37.98 15.88
C GLY A 12 5.74 -38.92 14.76
N SER A 13 4.79 -39.36 13.94
CA SER A 13 5.09 -39.96 12.65
C SER A 13 5.59 -38.86 11.71
N PRO A 14 6.75 -39.00 11.05
CA PRO A 14 7.09 -38.12 9.94
C PRO A 14 6.02 -38.36 8.88
N THR A 15 5.33 -37.31 8.46
CA THR A 15 4.39 -37.37 7.34
C THR A 15 5.18 -37.88 6.14
N LYS A 16 5.13 -39.18 5.85
CA LYS A 16 5.56 -39.72 4.57
C LYS A 16 4.76 -38.96 3.53
N ASP A 17 5.45 -38.18 2.70
CA ASP A 17 4.81 -37.45 1.61
C ASP A 17 3.86 -38.41 0.89
N LEU A 18 2.59 -38.03 0.79
CA LEU A 18 1.51 -38.86 0.23
C LEU A 18 1.81 -39.32 -1.21
N VAL A 19 2.77 -38.68 -1.88
CA VAL A 19 3.19 -38.94 -3.25
C VAL A 19 4.72 -38.81 -3.32
N ASP A 20 5.37 -39.77 -3.98
CA ASP A 20 6.82 -39.74 -4.23
C ASP A 20 7.23 -38.43 -4.95
N PRO A 21 8.33 -37.76 -4.55
CA PRO A 21 8.83 -36.54 -5.18
C PRO A 21 8.96 -36.59 -6.71
N LYS A 22 9.11 -37.78 -7.30
CA LYS A 22 9.12 -38.00 -8.75
C LYS A 22 7.78 -37.71 -9.43
N TYR A 23 6.66 -37.91 -8.73
CA TYR A 23 5.29 -37.66 -9.21
C TYR A 23 4.66 -36.41 -8.58
N SER A 24 5.44 -35.69 -7.76
CA SER A 24 5.01 -34.46 -7.12
C SER A 24 5.14 -33.28 -8.08
N LEU A 25 4.09 -32.46 -8.14
CA LEU A 25 4.09 -31.17 -8.86
C LEU A 25 4.97 -30.11 -8.19
N ALA A 26 5.72 -30.45 -7.14
CA ALA A 26 6.57 -29.50 -6.42
C ALA A 26 7.66 -28.89 -7.31
N LYS A 27 8.24 -29.69 -8.22
CA LYS A 27 9.22 -29.18 -9.21
C LYS A 27 8.55 -28.19 -10.16
N ASP A 28 7.44 -28.57 -10.76
CA ASP A 28 6.67 -27.71 -11.65
C ASP A 28 6.26 -26.39 -10.97
N ARG A 29 5.83 -26.44 -9.70
CA ARG A 29 5.52 -25.23 -8.91
C ARG A 29 6.73 -24.31 -8.71
N SER A 30 7.89 -24.89 -8.41
CA SER A 30 9.13 -24.12 -8.26
C SER A 30 9.60 -23.51 -9.59
N GLU A 31 9.41 -24.23 -10.70
CA GLU A 31 9.71 -23.72 -12.05
C GLU A 31 8.73 -22.62 -12.46
N PHE A 32 7.45 -22.73 -12.09
CA PHE A 32 6.47 -21.66 -12.28
C PHE A 32 6.78 -20.42 -11.44
N GLU A 33 7.30 -20.57 -10.23
CA GLU A 33 7.75 -19.43 -9.41
C GLU A 33 8.95 -18.71 -10.06
N GLN A 34 9.92 -19.45 -10.59
CA GLN A 34 11.05 -18.89 -11.33
C GLN A 34 10.60 -18.19 -12.62
N LEU A 35 9.66 -18.79 -13.37
CA LEU A 35 9.05 -18.13 -14.52
C LEU A 35 8.28 -16.86 -14.12
N ARG A 36 7.61 -16.89 -12.96
CA ARG A 36 6.88 -15.73 -12.44
C ARG A 36 7.82 -14.58 -12.08
N GLU A 37 9.05 -14.85 -11.65
CA GLU A 37 10.08 -13.82 -11.40
C GLU A 37 10.43 -13.04 -12.68
N SER A 38 10.45 -13.69 -13.83
CA SER A 38 10.72 -13.06 -15.14
C SER A 38 9.60 -12.15 -15.64
N ILE A 39 8.38 -12.29 -15.10
CA ILE A 39 7.23 -11.46 -15.49
C ILE A 39 7.36 -10.07 -14.83
N PRO A 40 7.19 -8.97 -15.59
CA PRO A 40 7.18 -7.62 -15.04
C PRO A 40 6.18 -7.46 -13.88
N SER A 41 6.57 -6.72 -12.83
CA SER A 41 5.77 -6.57 -11.59
C SER A 41 4.34 -6.08 -11.86
N ASN A 42 4.15 -5.14 -12.79
CA ASN A 42 2.82 -4.62 -13.11
C ASN A 42 1.92 -5.69 -13.73
N THR A 43 2.46 -6.48 -14.67
CA THR A 43 1.74 -7.59 -15.31
C THR A 43 1.41 -8.68 -14.30
N ARG A 44 2.34 -8.97 -13.38
CA ARG A 44 2.13 -9.94 -12.30
C ARG A 44 0.96 -9.54 -11.41
N ARG A 45 0.93 -8.28 -10.95
CA ARG A 45 -0.18 -7.75 -10.13
C ARG A 45 -1.52 -7.82 -10.86
N ALA A 46 -1.56 -7.41 -12.12
CA ALA A 46 -2.77 -7.47 -12.93
C ALA A 46 -3.26 -8.92 -13.12
N ASN A 47 -2.35 -9.88 -13.30
CA ASN A 47 -2.70 -11.30 -13.41
C ASN A 47 -3.20 -11.87 -12.08
N ASP A 48 -2.61 -11.46 -10.96
CA ASP A 48 -3.02 -11.90 -9.62
C ASP A 48 -4.42 -11.37 -9.27
N GLU A 49 -4.73 -10.13 -9.64
CA GLU A 49 -6.06 -9.54 -9.49
C GLU A 49 -7.09 -10.28 -10.35
N LYS A 50 -6.76 -10.59 -11.60
CA LYS A 50 -7.64 -11.39 -12.48
C LYS A 50 -7.83 -12.81 -11.95
N ALA A 51 -6.77 -13.45 -11.47
CA ALA A 51 -6.84 -14.79 -10.89
C ALA A 51 -7.75 -14.80 -9.65
N PHE A 52 -7.67 -13.76 -8.82
CA PHE A 52 -8.53 -13.60 -7.66
C PHE A 52 -10.01 -13.45 -8.05
N THR A 53 -10.32 -12.59 -9.03
CA THR A 53 -11.71 -12.45 -9.50
C THR A 53 -12.21 -13.74 -10.14
N ALA A 54 -11.36 -14.44 -10.90
CA ALA A 54 -11.66 -15.75 -11.46
C ALA A 54 -11.83 -16.84 -10.39
N GLU A 55 -11.14 -16.78 -9.26
CA GLU A 55 -11.34 -17.72 -8.15
C GLU A 55 -12.74 -17.54 -7.53
N ILE A 56 -13.16 -16.28 -7.34
CA ILE A 56 -14.45 -15.98 -6.72
C ILE A 56 -15.62 -16.19 -7.68
N MET A 57 -15.45 -15.88 -8.97
CA MET A 57 -16.52 -15.92 -9.98
C MET A 57 -16.44 -17.10 -10.96
N GLY A 58 -15.34 -17.84 -11.00
CA GLY A 58 -15.11 -18.91 -11.98
C GLY A 58 -15.96 -20.15 -11.73
N ALA A 59 -16.12 -20.53 -10.46
CA ALA A 59 -17.09 -21.54 -10.06
C ALA A 59 -18.35 -20.85 -9.51
N VAL A 60 -19.52 -21.19 -10.07
CA VAL A 60 -20.85 -20.72 -9.61
C VAL A 60 -21.20 -21.40 -8.28
N LYS A 61 -20.46 -21.04 -7.23
CA LYS A 61 -20.47 -21.67 -5.90
C LYS A 61 -21.21 -20.83 -4.88
N TYR A 62 -21.10 -19.51 -4.96
CA TYR A 62 -21.66 -18.57 -3.99
C TYR A 62 -22.81 -17.77 -4.59
N GLU A 63 -23.77 -17.38 -3.75
CA GLU A 63 -24.82 -16.45 -4.16
C GLU A 63 -24.21 -15.12 -4.64
N PRO A 64 -24.73 -14.49 -5.71
CA PRO A 64 -24.17 -13.25 -6.25
C PRO A 64 -24.01 -12.11 -5.24
N ASP A 65 -24.86 -12.05 -4.21
CA ASP A 65 -24.75 -11.02 -3.17
C ASP A 65 -23.56 -11.29 -2.23
N VAL A 66 -23.26 -12.56 -1.90
CA VAL A 66 -22.04 -12.93 -1.15
C VAL A 66 -20.77 -12.57 -1.94
N VAL A 67 -20.79 -12.75 -3.27
CA VAL A 67 -19.69 -12.36 -4.15
C VAL A 67 -19.50 -10.84 -4.14
N ARG A 68 -20.58 -10.07 -4.22
CA ARG A 68 -20.57 -8.62 -4.12
C ARG A 68 -20.02 -8.14 -2.77
N ASP A 69 -20.47 -8.73 -1.66
CA ASP A 69 -20.04 -8.34 -0.33
C ASP A 69 -18.55 -8.57 -0.11
N LYS A 70 -18.00 -9.69 -0.60
CA LYS A 70 -16.56 -9.96 -0.58
C LYS A 70 -15.76 -8.89 -1.32
N MET A 71 -16.21 -8.49 -2.51
CA MET A 71 -15.54 -7.45 -3.29
C MET A 71 -15.61 -6.09 -2.57
N ASN A 72 -16.80 -5.70 -2.08
CA ASN A 72 -16.98 -4.46 -1.32
C ASN A 72 -16.06 -4.40 -0.10
N HIS A 73 -15.95 -5.51 0.63
CA HIS A 73 -15.07 -5.61 1.80
C HIS A 73 -13.59 -5.46 1.43
N LEU A 74 -13.16 -5.98 0.28
CA LEU A 74 -11.80 -5.81 -0.21
C LEU A 74 -11.51 -4.39 -0.66
N VAL A 75 -12.42 -3.77 -1.40
CA VAL A 75 -12.32 -2.35 -1.78
C VAL A 75 -12.19 -1.49 -0.52
N GLN A 76 -13.01 -1.77 0.50
CA GLN A 76 -12.93 -1.08 1.78
C GLN A 76 -11.57 -1.25 2.47
N LYS A 77 -11.05 -2.49 2.55
CA LYS A 77 -9.70 -2.75 3.09
C LYS A 77 -8.61 -1.99 2.34
N LYS A 78 -8.69 -1.93 1.01
CA LYS A 78 -7.73 -1.20 0.19
C LYS A 78 -7.80 0.30 0.45
N ARG A 79 -9.00 0.86 0.57
CA ARG A 79 -9.21 2.27 0.97
C ARG A 79 -8.63 2.56 2.35
N GLU A 80 -8.84 1.67 3.33
CA GLU A 80 -8.28 1.83 4.68
C GLU A 80 -6.75 1.82 4.68
N LEU A 81 -6.13 0.89 3.94
CA LEU A 81 -4.67 0.84 3.80
C LEU A 81 -4.15 2.11 3.12
N PHE A 82 -4.75 2.51 2.01
CA PHE A 82 -4.37 3.73 1.31
C PHE A 82 -4.47 4.96 2.22
N ASN A 83 -5.58 5.12 2.94
CA ASN A 83 -5.75 6.24 3.87
C ASN A 83 -4.71 6.22 5.00
N LYS A 84 -4.37 5.05 5.54
CA LYS A 84 -3.30 4.92 6.54
C LYS A 84 -1.95 5.38 5.98
N ASP A 85 -1.62 4.96 4.77
CA ASP A 85 -0.36 5.35 4.12
C ASP A 85 -0.33 6.86 3.83
N MET A 86 -1.44 7.44 3.38
CA MET A 86 -1.55 8.90 3.17
C MET A 86 -1.40 9.69 4.46
N THR A 87 -2.00 9.21 5.56
CA THR A 87 -1.82 9.83 6.87
C THR A 87 -0.36 9.79 7.31
N LYS A 88 0.31 8.63 7.18
CA LYS A 88 1.73 8.50 7.49
C LYS A 88 2.60 9.44 6.65
N LYS A 89 2.39 9.50 5.33
CA LYS A 89 3.12 10.41 4.44
C LYS A 89 3.00 11.87 4.90
N ARG A 90 1.79 12.31 5.29
CA ARG A 90 1.56 13.66 5.83
C ARG A 90 2.26 13.89 7.16
N GLU A 91 2.20 12.93 8.07
CA GLU A 91 2.89 13.01 9.36
C GLU A 91 4.40 13.12 9.19
N GLU A 92 4.99 12.31 8.29
CA GLU A 92 6.40 12.34 7.96
C GLU A 92 6.81 13.68 7.32
N PHE A 93 6.01 14.19 6.38
CA PHE A 93 6.22 15.51 5.78
C PHE A 93 6.21 16.61 6.85
N ASN A 94 5.18 16.68 7.68
CA ASN A 94 5.06 17.68 8.74
C ASN A 94 6.21 17.60 9.76
N LYS A 95 6.64 16.38 10.08
CA LYS A 95 7.78 16.15 10.97
C LYS A 95 9.08 16.66 10.36
N ASN A 96 9.30 16.42 9.07
CA ASN A 96 10.49 16.88 8.35
C ASN A 96 10.46 18.41 8.17
N GLU A 97 9.32 18.98 7.83
CA GLU A 97 9.11 20.43 7.74
C GLU A 97 9.47 21.13 9.06
N ARG A 98 8.96 20.61 10.19
CA ARG A 98 9.28 21.11 11.52
C ARG A 98 10.79 21.02 11.83
N LYS A 99 11.41 19.87 11.55
CA LYS A 99 12.86 19.68 11.76
C LYS A 99 13.67 20.67 10.93
N ASN A 100 13.31 20.87 9.66
CA ASN A 100 14.01 21.80 8.78
C ASN A 100 13.91 23.25 9.28
N ARG A 101 12.73 23.67 9.76
CA ARG A 101 12.53 25.00 10.38
C ARG A 101 13.36 25.18 11.65
N GLU A 102 13.38 24.17 12.52
CA GLU A 102 14.17 24.20 13.75
C GLU A 102 15.68 24.25 13.44
N GLN A 103 16.16 23.46 12.47
CA GLN A 103 17.55 23.49 12.03
C GLN A 103 17.94 24.83 11.41
N PHE A 104 17.10 25.38 10.53
CA PHE A 104 17.33 26.67 9.90
C PHE A 104 17.42 27.80 10.95
N THR A 105 16.52 27.80 11.94
CA THR A 105 16.53 28.80 13.01
C THR A 105 17.80 28.70 13.85
N LYS A 106 18.22 27.48 14.21
CA LYS A 106 19.48 27.25 14.93
C LYS A 106 20.69 27.73 14.13
N GLN A 107 20.75 27.43 12.83
CA GLN A 107 21.82 27.90 11.95
C GLN A 107 21.89 29.43 11.91
N LEU A 108 20.76 30.12 11.76
CA LEU A 108 20.74 31.59 11.77
C LEU A 108 21.18 32.18 13.11
N GLU A 109 20.82 31.55 14.23
CA GLU A 109 21.26 31.95 15.57
C GLU A 109 22.75 31.74 15.77
N GLU A 110 23.29 30.61 15.32
CA GLU A 110 24.73 30.31 15.35
C GLU A 110 25.51 31.29 14.49
N GLU A 111 25.10 31.53 13.24
CA GLU A 111 25.69 32.53 12.36
C GLU A 111 25.70 33.93 12.99
N ARG A 112 24.59 34.33 13.64
CA ARG A 112 24.49 35.62 14.32
C ARG A 112 25.42 35.69 15.54
N LYS A 113 25.51 34.64 16.35
CA LYS A 113 26.41 34.57 17.51
C LYS A 113 27.86 34.67 17.07
N ASP A 114 28.24 33.91 16.04
CA ASP A 114 29.59 33.90 15.49
C ASP A 114 30.00 35.25 14.90
N PHE A 115 29.07 35.91 14.18
CA PHE A 115 29.30 37.24 13.65
C PHE A 115 29.42 38.30 14.76
N SER A 116 28.56 38.22 15.79
CA SER A 116 28.56 39.16 16.92
C SER A 116 29.83 39.05 17.78
N GLY A 117 30.48 37.87 17.81
CA GLY A 117 31.77 37.67 18.47
C GLY A 117 32.97 38.30 17.75
N ARG A 118 32.79 38.77 16.50
CA ARG A 118 33.84 39.37 15.68
C ARG A 118 33.66 40.89 15.61
N LYS A 119 34.77 41.63 15.60
CA LYS A 119 34.72 43.06 15.27
C LYS A 119 34.52 43.22 13.76
N ALA A 120 33.34 43.69 13.37
CA ALA A 120 33.00 44.00 11.98
C ALA A 120 32.73 45.50 11.79
N ASP A 121 33.15 46.00 10.64
CA ASP A 121 32.89 47.36 10.18
C ASP A 121 31.40 47.57 9.84
N ARG A 122 30.95 48.83 9.77
CA ARG A 122 29.54 49.19 9.57
C ARG A 122 28.94 48.59 8.30
N GLU A 123 29.68 48.65 7.20
CA GLU A 123 29.24 48.13 5.90
C GLU A 123 29.07 46.61 5.93
N LYS A 124 30.04 45.89 6.48
CA LYS A 124 29.98 44.42 6.67
C LYS A 124 28.87 43.98 7.61
N ARG A 125 28.49 44.84 8.57
CA ARG A 125 27.37 44.59 9.47
C ARG A 125 26.04 44.75 8.74
N ALA A 126 25.91 45.77 7.89
CA ALA A 126 24.71 45.96 7.07
C ALA A 126 24.51 44.76 6.14
N SER A 127 25.55 44.39 5.36
CA SER A 127 25.48 43.28 4.41
C SER A 127 25.12 41.95 5.10
N PHE A 128 25.70 41.66 6.27
CA PHE A 128 25.39 40.43 7.01
C PHE A 128 23.89 40.31 7.38
N TYR A 129 23.26 41.41 7.81
CA TYR A 129 21.85 41.39 8.18
C TYR A 129 20.93 41.37 6.95
N ASP A 130 21.35 42.00 5.86
CA ASP A 130 20.63 41.92 4.57
C ASP A 130 20.67 40.47 4.04
N ASP A 131 21.84 39.81 4.05
CA ASP A 131 21.99 38.40 3.68
C ASP A 131 21.15 37.48 4.57
N GLN A 132 21.07 37.75 5.88
CA GLN A 132 20.21 36.97 6.79
C GLN A 132 18.72 37.15 6.47
N ASP A 133 18.28 38.34 6.07
CA ASP A 133 16.90 38.58 5.68
C ASP A 133 16.57 37.91 4.35
N GLU A 134 17.49 37.96 3.38
CA GLU A 134 17.38 37.24 2.11
C GLU A 134 17.25 35.73 2.33
N LYS A 135 18.15 35.11 3.10
CA LYS A 135 18.06 33.68 3.47
C LYS A 135 16.72 33.32 4.09
N ARG A 136 16.16 34.18 4.95
CA ARG A 136 14.84 33.95 5.57
C ARG A 136 13.71 33.98 4.54
N ARG A 137 13.76 34.91 3.59
CA ARG A 137 12.78 35.02 2.51
C ARG A 137 12.85 33.81 1.59
N GLU A 138 14.04 33.44 1.16
CA GLU A 138 14.27 32.26 0.30
C GLU A 138 13.79 30.97 0.97
N PHE A 139 14.19 30.74 2.22
CA PHE A 139 13.75 29.58 2.98
C PHE A 139 12.22 29.54 3.09
N SER A 140 11.58 30.67 3.38
CA SER A 140 10.12 30.74 3.51
C SER A 140 9.41 30.45 2.19
N ALA A 141 9.94 30.95 1.07
CA ALA A 141 9.42 30.66 -0.27
C ALA A 141 9.58 29.16 -0.59
N GLU A 142 10.77 28.59 -0.37
CA GLU A 142 11.04 27.18 -0.64
C GLU A 142 10.15 26.25 0.21
N GLN A 143 9.92 26.58 1.49
CA GLN A 143 9.01 25.80 2.34
C GLN A 143 7.57 25.85 1.83
N LYS A 144 7.13 27.01 1.32
CA LYS A 144 5.79 27.14 0.72
C LYS A 144 5.68 26.27 -0.53
N ASP A 145 6.65 26.34 -1.42
CA ASP A 145 6.65 25.59 -2.69
C ASP A 145 6.71 24.07 -2.44
N LYS A 146 7.57 23.62 -1.50
CA LYS A 146 7.63 22.22 -1.07
C LYS A 146 6.29 21.71 -0.55
N ARG A 147 5.59 22.53 0.24
CA ARG A 147 4.27 22.18 0.76
C ARG A 147 3.21 22.13 -0.33
N GLU A 148 3.23 23.08 -1.25
CA GLU A 148 2.31 23.10 -2.39
C GLU A 148 2.50 21.88 -3.30
N SER A 149 3.75 21.55 -3.63
CA SER A 149 4.10 20.35 -4.39
C SER A 149 3.63 19.09 -3.68
N PHE A 150 3.91 18.96 -2.37
CA PHE A 150 3.46 17.80 -1.59
C PHE A 150 1.94 17.64 -1.59
N GLU A 151 1.19 18.73 -1.38
CA GLU A 151 -0.28 18.67 -1.39
C GLU A 151 -0.85 18.43 -2.80
N ALA A 152 -0.14 18.82 -3.85
CA ALA A 152 -0.50 18.47 -5.23
C ALA A 152 -0.30 16.96 -5.47
N ASP A 153 0.85 16.40 -5.09
CA ASP A 153 1.15 14.98 -5.21
C ASP A 153 0.15 14.13 -4.44
N VAL A 154 -0.19 14.50 -3.20
CA VAL A 154 -1.19 13.78 -2.38
C VAL A 154 -2.58 13.81 -3.03
N ARG A 155 -2.96 14.93 -3.66
CA ARG A 155 -4.22 15.04 -4.38
C ARG A 155 -4.23 14.16 -5.63
N GLU A 156 -3.13 14.14 -6.37
CA GLU A 156 -2.96 13.30 -7.55
C GLU A 156 -2.98 11.82 -7.20
N GLU A 157 -2.21 11.38 -6.19
CA GLU A 157 -2.18 10.00 -5.71
C GLU A 157 -3.58 9.52 -5.31
N ARG A 158 -4.34 10.36 -4.60
CA ARG A 158 -5.72 10.05 -4.21
C ARG A 158 -6.65 9.93 -5.42
N LYS A 159 -6.51 10.83 -6.40
CA LYS A 159 -7.31 10.76 -7.63
C LYS A 159 -7.00 9.47 -8.39
N ASN A 160 -5.72 9.18 -8.63
CA ASN A 160 -5.29 7.98 -9.34
C ASN A 160 -5.76 6.69 -8.65
N PHE A 161 -5.76 6.67 -7.31
CA PHE A 161 -6.27 5.54 -6.53
C PHE A 161 -7.79 5.35 -6.69
N GLU A 162 -8.59 6.41 -6.59
CA GLU A 162 -10.04 6.31 -6.76
C GLU A 162 -10.44 5.98 -8.21
N ASP A 163 -9.72 6.53 -9.20
CA ASP A 163 -9.93 6.20 -10.62
C ASP A 163 -9.65 4.71 -10.88
N TYR A 164 -8.56 4.17 -10.33
CA TYR A 164 -8.26 2.73 -10.39
C TYR A 164 -9.34 1.88 -9.71
N LEU A 165 -9.80 2.25 -8.51
CA LEU A 165 -10.86 1.51 -7.82
C LEU A 165 -12.17 1.53 -8.62
N LYS A 166 -12.47 2.66 -9.27
CA LYS A 166 -13.64 2.79 -10.13
C LYS A 166 -13.56 1.85 -11.33
N GLU A 167 -12.42 1.85 -12.04
CA GLU A 167 -12.18 0.94 -13.16
C GLU A 167 -12.36 -0.53 -12.74
N LYS A 168 -11.76 -0.93 -11.61
CA LYS A 168 -11.91 -2.30 -11.09
C LYS A 168 -13.31 -2.65 -10.64
N ASN A 169 -14.03 -1.70 -10.07
CA ASN A 169 -15.43 -1.93 -9.75
C ASN A 169 -16.28 -2.07 -11.01
N ASP A 170 -16.03 -1.28 -12.05
CA ASP A 170 -16.76 -1.36 -13.32
C ASP A 170 -16.50 -2.71 -14.02
N GLU A 171 -15.24 -3.17 -14.08
CA GLU A 171 -14.87 -4.53 -14.53
C GLU A 171 -15.65 -5.59 -13.74
N PHE A 172 -15.62 -5.51 -12.41
CA PHE A 172 -16.32 -6.45 -11.53
C PHE A 172 -17.84 -6.44 -11.76
N GLN A 173 -18.48 -5.29 -11.97
CA GLN A 173 -19.92 -5.23 -12.22
C GLN A 173 -20.31 -5.90 -13.54
N VAL A 174 -19.46 -5.81 -14.57
CA VAL A 174 -19.68 -6.53 -15.84
C VAL A 174 -19.63 -8.04 -15.62
N GLU A 175 -18.61 -8.53 -14.92
CA GLU A 175 -18.47 -9.95 -14.62
C GLU A 175 -19.59 -10.46 -13.69
N LEU A 176 -19.98 -9.67 -12.69
CA LEU A 176 -21.06 -10.01 -11.76
C LEU A 176 -22.41 -10.17 -12.49
N LYS A 177 -22.68 -9.36 -13.52
CA LYS A 177 -23.89 -9.54 -14.35
C LYS A 177 -23.88 -10.90 -15.05
N GLN A 178 -22.75 -11.28 -15.64
CA GLN A 178 -22.60 -12.59 -16.28
C GLN A 178 -22.67 -13.74 -15.26
N TYR A 179 -22.12 -13.54 -14.07
CA TYR A 179 -22.20 -14.50 -12.97
C TYR A 179 -23.64 -14.72 -12.51
N ARG A 180 -24.43 -13.65 -12.36
CA ARG A 180 -25.87 -13.71 -12.01
C ARG A 180 -26.69 -14.52 -13.02
N LEU A 181 -26.42 -14.34 -14.32
CA LEU A 181 -27.09 -15.13 -15.36
C LEU A 181 -26.81 -16.63 -15.19
N ARG A 182 -25.52 -17.00 -15.04
CA ARG A 182 -25.09 -18.39 -14.83
C ARG A 182 -25.65 -18.99 -13.53
N TRP A 183 -25.71 -18.21 -12.44
CA TRP A 183 -26.32 -18.62 -11.18
C TRP A 183 -27.82 -18.93 -11.33
N ASN A 184 -28.55 -18.06 -12.02
CA ASN A 184 -29.97 -18.25 -12.27
C ASN A 184 -30.25 -19.46 -13.18
N GLU A 185 -29.41 -19.69 -14.19
CA GLU A 185 -29.50 -20.87 -15.07
C GLU A 185 -29.29 -22.16 -14.27
N LYS A 186 -28.24 -22.23 -13.46
CA LYS A 186 -27.95 -23.37 -12.58
C LYS A 186 -29.12 -23.66 -11.63
N ASN A 187 -29.66 -22.64 -10.97
CA ASN A 187 -30.78 -22.82 -10.05
C ASN A 187 -32.07 -23.25 -10.76
N LYS A 188 -32.28 -22.83 -12.02
CA LYS A 188 -33.41 -23.30 -12.84
C LYS A 188 -33.25 -24.77 -13.22
N THR A 189 -32.05 -25.21 -13.59
CA THR A 189 -31.79 -26.61 -13.93
C THR A 189 -31.82 -27.54 -12.71
N GLU A 190 -31.48 -27.04 -11.52
CA GLU A 190 -31.57 -27.81 -10.27
C GLU A 190 -33.01 -27.86 -9.69
N SER A 191 -33.92 -27.01 -10.17
CA SER A 191 -35.33 -26.97 -9.74
C SER A 191 -36.28 -27.76 -10.67
N GLN A 192 -35.76 -28.40 -11.72
CA GLN A 192 -36.49 -29.32 -12.61
C GLN A 192 -36.13 -30.76 -12.30
#